data_AF-A0A3M1ZC08-F1
#
_entry.id   AF-A0A3M1ZC08-F1
#
_cell.length_a   1.000
_cell.length_b   1.000
_cell.length_c   1.000
_cell.angle_alpha   90.00
_cell.angle_beta   90.00
_cell.angle_gamma   90.00
#
_symmetry.space_group_name_H-M   'P 1'
#
loop_
_entity.id
_entity.type
_entity.pdbx_description
1 polymer ?
#
loop_
_entity_poly.entity_id
_entity_poly.type
_entity_poly.pdbx_seq_one_letter_code
_entity_poly.pdbx_strand_id
1 'polypeptide(L)' 'LQIKPVNKGIQLPQIFKEKGIQQKTHEKFEKEFGGKVFYVFSSSLNRKKVIMNPEVIEEIRAEISRLEQ' A
#
# COMPACT_ATOMS: atom_id res chain seq x y z
N LEU A 1 7.92 -4.85 1.08
CA LEU A 1 6.74 -4.26 1.73
C LEU A 1 7.08 -2.82 2.14
N GLN A 2 6.51 -1.80 1.50
CA GLN A 2 6.74 -0.39 1.86
C GLN A 2 5.59 0.13 2.71
N ILE A 3 5.86 0.50 3.96
CA ILE A 3 4.84 1.01 4.89
C ILE A 3 5.04 2.53 5.05
N LYS A 4 4.03 3.33 4.68
CA LYS A 4 4.08 4.80 4.81
C LYS A 4 3.18 5.26 5.98
N PRO A 5 3.71 6.04 6.94
CA PRO A 5 2.89 6.59 8.03
C PRO A 5 2.00 7.72 7.52
N VAL A 6 0.71 7.67 7.83
CA VAL A 6 -0.24 8.76 7.54
C VAL A 6 -0.34 9.64 8.78
N ASN A 7 0.24 10.85 8.71
CA ASN A 7 0.12 11.84 9.79
C ASN A 7 -1.15 12.68 9.60
N LYS A 8 -1.88 12.96 10.69
CA LYS A 8 -3.14 13.72 10.70
C LYS A 8 -3.04 15.19 10.19
N GLY A 9 -1.84 15.67 9.86
CA GLY A 9 -1.58 17.03 9.37
C GLY A 9 -1.19 17.12 7.89
N ILE A 10 -1.27 16.04 7.12
CA ILE A 10 -0.87 16.05 5.71
C ILE A 10 -1.96 16.72 4.86
N GLN A 11 -1.57 17.75 4.11
CA GLN A 11 -2.43 18.39 3.11
C GLN A 11 -2.85 17.34 2.07
N LEU A 12 -4.14 17.01 2.01
CA LEU A 12 -4.76 16.12 1.02
C LEU A 12 -4.16 16.21 -0.41
N PRO A 13 -3.90 17.40 -0.97
CA PRO A 13 -3.28 17.55 -2.30
C PRO A 13 -1.92 16.84 -2.45
N GLN A 14 -1.11 16.80 -1.40
CA GLN A 14 0.22 16.22 -1.42
C GLN A 14 0.15 14.69 -1.43
N ILE A 15 -0.81 14.10 -0.71
CA ILE A 15 -1.13 12.66 -0.75
C ILE A 15 -1.59 12.26 -2.16
N PHE A 16 -2.47 13.03 -2.79
CA PHE A 16 -2.94 12.72 -4.15
C PHE A 16 -1.81 12.81 -5.19
N LYS A 17 -0.95 13.83 -5.09
CA LYS A 17 0.21 13.99 -5.97
C LYS A 17 1.21 12.85 -5.81
N GLU A 18 1.50 12.46 -4.56
CA GLU A 18 2.34 11.31 -4.25
C GLU A 18 1.73 10.00 -4.75
N LYS A 19 0.41 9.82 -4.60
CA LYS A 19 -0.31 8.63 -5.08
C LYS A 19 -0.16 8.47 -6.59
N GLY A 20 -0.27 9.56 -7.36
CA GLY A 20 -0.10 9.53 -8.82
C GLY A 20 1.33 9.18 -9.27
N ILE A 21 2.36 9.69 -8.58
CA ILE A 21 3.76 9.34 -8.86
C ILE A 21 4.03 7.89 -8.49
N GLN A 22 3.56 7.46 -7.32
CA GLN A 22 3.79 6.13 -6.81
C GLN A 22 3.06 5.06 -7.63
N GLN A 23 1.86 5.37 -8.16
CA GLN A 23 1.15 4.48 -9.08
C GLN A 23 2.02 4.12 -10.30
N LYS A 24 2.64 5.12 -10.95
CA LYS A 24 3.53 4.87 -12.09
C LYS A 24 4.73 3.98 -11.73
N THR A 25 5.29 4.18 -10.55
CA THR A 25 6.40 3.31 -10.08
C THR A 25 5.93 1.91 -9.71
N HIS A 26 4.72 1.76 -9.20
CA HIS A 26 4.14 0.44 -8.90
C HIS A 26 3.86 -0.33 -10.19
N GLU A 27 3.27 0.32 -11.19
CA GLU A 27 3.05 -0.25 -12.53
C GLU A 27 4.38 -0.65 -13.18
N LYS A 28 5.43 0.18 -13.05
CA LYS A 28 6.76 -0.15 -13.54
C LYS A 28 7.36 -1.36 -12.82
N PHE A 29 7.27 -1.41 -11.50
CA PHE A 29 7.75 -2.55 -10.70
C PHE A 29 7.05 -3.85 -11.11
N GLU A 30 5.73 -3.81 -11.26
CA GLU A 30 4.94 -4.97 -11.70
C GLU A 30 5.36 -5.45 -13.09
N LYS A 31 5.61 -4.52 -14.03
CA LYS A 31 6.09 -4.86 -15.36
C LYS A 31 7.51 -5.44 -15.39
N GLU A 32 8.41 -4.94 -14.53
CA GLU A 32 9.83 -5.35 -14.52
C GLU A 32 10.07 -6.64 -13.72
N PHE A 33 9.34 -6.84 -12.62
CA PHE A 33 9.60 -7.93 -11.67
C PHE A 33 8.44 -8.91 -11.54
N GLY A 34 7.30 -8.65 -12.18
CA GLY A 34 6.16 -9.56 -12.22
C GLY A 34 5.41 -9.68 -10.89
N GLY A 35 5.63 -8.78 -9.92
CA GLY A 35 4.97 -8.79 -8.62
C GLY A 35 4.23 -7.48 -8.31
N LYS A 36 3.15 -7.55 -7.53
CA LYS A 36 2.29 -6.40 -7.21
C LYS A 36 2.77 -5.65 -5.95
N VAL A 37 2.59 -4.31 -5.94
CA VAL A 37 2.89 -3.45 -4.79
C VAL A 37 1.60 -2.99 -4.11
N PHE A 38 1.51 -3.18 -2.79
CA PHE A 38 0.31 -2.91 -2.00
C PHE A 38 0.49 -1.72 -1.06
N TYR A 39 -0.59 -0.94 -0.90
CA TYR A 39 -0.67 0.12 0.10
C TYR A 39 -1.30 -0.41 1.38
N VAL A 40 -0.56 -0.33 2.50
CA VAL A 40 -1.10 -0.65 3.82
C VAL A 40 -1.21 0.63 4.64
N PHE A 41 -2.45 1.05 4.90
CA PHE A 41 -2.75 2.18 5.76
C PHE A 41 -2.88 1.69 7.19
N SER A 42 -2.14 2.29 8.13
CA SER A 42 -2.28 1.98 9.55
C SER A 42 -2.54 3.23 10.37
N SER A 43 -3.37 3.10 11.40
CA SER A 43 -3.66 4.14 12.38
C SER A 43 -3.41 3.61 13.79
N SER A 44 -3.03 4.50 14.70
CA SER A 44 -2.93 4.17 16.13
C SER A 44 -4.30 4.33 16.78
N LEU A 45 -4.95 3.24 17.15
CA LEU A 45 -6.17 3.22 17.96
C LEU A 45 -5.83 2.64 19.33
N ASN A 46 -6.02 3.41 20.41
CA ASN A 46 -5.81 2.95 21.79
C ASN A 46 -4.45 2.25 22.03
N ARG A 47 -3.36 2.90 21.60
CA ARG A 47 -1.97 2.37 21.64
C ARG A 47 -1.70 1.13 20.77
N LYS A 48 -2.68 0.64 20.00
CA LYS A 48 -2.50 -0.44 19.03
C LYS A 48 -2.46 0.10 17.61
N LYS A 49 -1.58 -0.44 16.76
CA LYS A 49 -1.59 -0.17 15.32
C LYS A 49 -2.65 -1.05 14.68
N VAL A 50 -3.60 -0.43 13.98
CA VAL A 50 -4.70 -1.09 13.30
C VAL A 50 -4.59 -0.76 11.81
N ILE A 51 -4.75 -1.78 10.97
CA ILE A 51 -4.81 -1.61 9.52
C ILE A 51 -6.18 -1.06 9.16
N MET A 52 -6.20 0.05 8.43
CA MET A 52 -7.42 0.79 8.08
C MET A 52 -8.05 0.31 6.78
N ASN A 53 -7.30 -0.43 5.96
CA ASN A 53 -7.76 -1.08 4.73
C ASN A 53 -7.53 -2.60 4.81
N PRO A 54 -8.28 -3.32 5.67
CA PRO A 54 -8.05 -4.74 5.91
C PRO A 54 -8.16 -5.62 4.65
N GLU A 55 -8.89 -5.17 3.62
CA GLU A 55 -9.02 -5.84 2.32
C GLU A 55 -7.65 -6.08 1.63
N VAL A 56 -6.65 -5.25 1.93
CA VAL A 56 -5.30 -5.40 1.37
C VAL A 56 -4.65 -6.72 1.78
N ILE A 57 -5.04 -7.28 2.93
CA ILE A 57 -4.51 -8.56 3.40
C ILE A 57 -4.93 -9.69 2.46
N GLU A 58 -6.18 -9.68 2.00
CA GLU A 58 -6.69 -10.70 1.08
C GLU A 58 -6.07 -10.53 -0.32
N GLU A 59 -5.85 -9.29 -0.77
CA GLU A 59 -5.11 -9.06 -2.02
C GLU A 59 -3.66 -9.57 -1.95
N ILE A 60 -2.98 -9.37 -0.82
CA ILE A 60 -1.62 -9.89 -0.60
C ILE A 60 -1.62 -11.43 -0.61
N ARG A 61 -2.58 -12.08 0.05
CA ARG A 61 -2.70 -13.54 0.02
C ARG A 61 -2.92 -14.08 -1.40
N ALA A 62 -3.79 -13.43 -2.16
CA ALA A 62 -4.08 -13.81 -3.55
C ALA A 62 -2.82 -13.68 -4.42
N GLU A 63 -2.04 -12.61 -4.24
CA GLU A 63 -0.80 -12.41 -4.99
C GLU A 63 0.29 -13.42 -4.61
N ILE A 64 0.43 -13.76 -3.32
CA ILE A 64 1.34 -14.83 -2.89
C ILE A 64 0.93 -16.15 -3.57
N SER A 65 -0.37 -16.47 -3.55
CA SER A 65 -0.89 -17.71 -4.18
C SER A 65 -0.61 -17.74 -5.69
N ARG A 66 -0.69 -16.60 -6.37
CA ARG A 66 -0.36 -16.48 -7.81
C ARG A 66 1.13 -16.68 -8.08
N LEU A 67 2.00 -16.21 -7.19
CA LEU A 67 3.47 -16.33 -7.33
C LEU A 67 4.00 -17.71 -6.97
N GLU A 68 3.24 -18.50 -6.21
CA GLU A 68 3.58 -19.90 -5.87
C GLU A 68 3.14 -20.92 -6.93
N GLN A 69 2.39 -20.51 -7.96
CA GLN A 69 2.02 -21.33 -9.13
C GLN A 69 3.06 -21.26 -10.24
#